data_AF-A0A958Y907-F1
#
_entry.id   AF-A0A958Y907-F1
#
_cell.length_a   1.000
_cell.length_b   1.000
_cell.length_c   1.000
_cell.angle_alpha   90.00
_cell.angle_beta   90.00
_cell.angle_gamma   90.00
#
_symmetry.space_group_name_H-M   'P 1'
#
loop_
_entity.id
_entity.type
_entity.pdbx_description
1 polymer ?
#
loop_
_entity_poly.entity_id
_entity_poly.type
_entity_poly.pdbx_seq_one_letter_code
_entity_poly.pdbx_strand_id
1 'polypeptide(L)'
;MKTRFFIISMFFCTVLVQSQTCYSGAAFFNSQAAVDNFVSTYSGSGCNTINGNLIISGPGITDLSGLSFLTTITNSVSIFANNLPNLDGLQNISSIGTSLSINGSDALTNITFNSLTSVGDMSIISNDNTASISFPSLSTFSGNLGIGIHPLLTTLDFNNIASIGGFVNINNNTVLTSLISLQNLTSCNGLSLLNNPQLANLNPLANLTTLGIGGLNITNNTSLSDLNGLSNLTTINGSLYIQGSPLISTLGPLSSITSVSGNLGIADNDGITNLIGLENMTFSGNLTIDSNTNLSSLNGLNTTSIPGSAIISNNTALTDISQLESVLSILGNLSITGNPALDECCLVRNFLNSSNYISGNITISGNNTNCASIPVIITSCTVTQADDDNDSIINTNDNCINIANSSQSDSDGDGIGDACDNCPNTANASQTDSNNNGIGDACEGNASIDTGLSSGGVGIGTTAPHSQLEIATGDVFITNKYRGIIMKSSDNKCFRYQPDTNGNLVGREIICPDN
;
A
#
# COMPACT_ATOMS: atom_id res chain seq x y z
N MET A 1 108.62 25.28 15.84
CA MET A 1 107.20 25.67 15.69
C MET A 1 106.33 24.46 16.00
N LYS A 2 105.29 24.59 16.84
CA LYS A 2 104.27 23.56 17.07
C LYS A 2 102.93 24.08 16.57
N THR A 3 102.44 23.56 15.46
CA THR A 3 101.15 23.93 14.87
C THR A 3 100.03 23.27 15.67
N ARG A 4 99.06 24.05 16.17
CA ARG A 4 97.86 23.52 16.82
C ARG A 4 96.77 23.28 15.78
N PHE A 5 96.32 22.04 15.63
CA PHE A 5 95.06 21.76 14.94
C PHE A 5 93.89 21.97 15.89
N PHE A 6 92.91 22.77 15.47
CA PHE A 6 91.61 22.87 16.15
C PHE A 6 90.66 21.86 15.49
N ILE A 7 90.15 20.90 16.27
CA ILE A 7 89.09 20.00 15.82
C ILE A 7 87.76 20.64 16.22
N ILE A 8 86.96 21.05 15.22
CA ILE A 8 85.57 21.47 15.43
C ILE A 8 84.72 20.20 15.39
N SER A 9 84.22 19.77 16.55
CA SER A 9 83.25 18.68 16.63
C SER A 9 81.86 19.21 16.27
N MET A 10 81.35 18.82 15.11
CA MET A 10 80.04 19.22 14.62
C MET A 10 78.99 18.25 15.18
N PHE A 11 78.26 18.68 16.20
CA PHE A 11 77.28 17.85 16.89
C PHE A 11 76.02 17.71 16.03
N PHE A 12 75.93 16.62 15.24
CA PHE A 12 74.71 16.28 14.51
C PHE A 12 73.63 15.86 15.52
N CYS A 13 72.73 16.81 15.85
CA CYS A 13 71.50 16.48 16.56
C CYS A 13 70.56 15.75 15.58
N THR A 14 70.64 14.42 15.56
CA THR A 14 69.66 13.60 14.86
C THR A 14 68.33 13.67 15.59
N VAL A 15 67.45 14.56 15.15
CA VAL A 15 66.05 14.54 15.56
C VAL A 15 65.48 13.19 15.11
N LEU A 16 65.16 12.33 16.09
CA LEU A 16 64.40 11.11 15.85
C LEU A 16 62.98 11.52 15.47
N VAL A 17 62.75 11.70 14.16
CA VAL A 17 61.40 11.75 13.60
C VAL A 17 60.82 10.34 13.71
N GLN A 18 60.22 10.03 14.85
CA GLN A 18 59.31 8.90 14.94
C GLN A 18 58.16 9.20 13.97
N SER A 19 57.94 8.35 12.98
CA SER A 19 56.77 8.45 12.12
C SER A 19 55.53 8.25 13.00
N GLN A 20 54.77 9.31 13.21
CA GLN A 20 53.60 9.25 14.07
C GLN A 20 52.57 8.32 13.42
N THR A 21 52.31 7.19 14.07
CA THR A 21 51.35 6.20 13.58
C THR A 21 49.95 6.80 13.60
N CYS A 22 49.22 6.68 12.49
CA CYS A 22 47.85 7.18 12.40
C CYS A 22 46.95 6.57 13.46
N TYR A 23 45.92 7.33 13.83
CA TYR A 23 45.07 6.99 14.96
C TYR A 23 44.36 5.65 14.77
N SER A 24 44.43 4.80 15.79
CA SER A 24 43.87 3.45 15.81
C SER A 24 43.16 3.21 17.13
N GLY A 25 41.93 2.70 17.07
CA GLY A 25 41.01 2.60 18.22
C GLY A 25 39.84 3.57 18.12
N ALA A 26 39.14 3.78 19.23
CA ALA A 26 37.95 4.63 19.30
C ALA A 26 38.29 6.03 19.84
N ALA A 27 38.19 7.04 18.97
CA ALA A 27 38.35 8.44 19.34
C ALA A 27 37.11 8.90 20.11
N PHE A 28 37.25 9.10 21.42
CA PHE A 28 36.17 9.51 22.30
C PHE A 28 36.40 10.94 22.80
N PHE A 29 35.56 11.87 22.37
CA PHE A 29 35.59 13.27 22.76
C PHE A 29 34.40 13.56 23.67
N ASN A 30 34.69 13.96 24.91
CA ASN A 30 33.69 14.31 25.93
C ASN A 30 33.77 15.76 26.43
N SER A 31 34.68 16.54 25.86
CA SER A 31 34.96 17.93 26.21
C SER A 31 35.72 18.59 25.07
N GLN A 32 35.63 19.93 24.93
CA GLN A 32 36.39 20.67 23.93
C GLN A 32 37.90 20.37 24.02
N ALA A 33 38.45 20.31 25.24
CA ALA A 33 39.86 19.95 25.47
C ALA A 33 40.24 18.56 24.94
N ALA A 34 39.32 17.59 24.87
CA ALA A 34 39.60 16.29 24.25
C ALA A 34 39.72 16.39 22.71
N VAL A 35 38.88 17.23 22.08
CA VAL A 35 38.98 17.57 20.64
C VAL A 35 40.31 18.29 20.38
N ASP A 36 40.60 19.36 21.12
CA ASP A 36 41.79 20.20 20.92
C ASP A 36 43.10 19.40 21.11
N ASN A 37 43.14 18.50 22.11
CA ASN A 37 44.28 17.60 22.32
C ASN A 37 44.45 16.61 21.17
N PHE A 38 43.37 16.07 20.61
CA PHE A 38 43.43 15.20 19.43
C PHE A 38 43.94 15.97 18.20
N VAL A 39 43.40 17.16 17.95
CA VAL A 39 43.81 18.04 16.84
C VAL A 39 45.30 18.39 16.96
N SER A 40 45.77 18.83 18.13
CA SER A 40 47.20 19.17 18.33
C SER A 40 48.13 17.96 18.21
N THR A 41 47.64 16.74 18.43
CA THR A 41 48.40 15.50 18.30
C THR A 41 48.47 14.99 16.86
N TYR A 42 47.38 15.09 16.08
CA TYR A 42 47.27 14.42 14.78
C TYR A 42 47.13 15.35 13.56
N SER A 43 46.73 16.61 13.72
CA SER A 43 46.70 17.55 12.59
C SER A 43 48.11 17.76 12.03
N GLY A 44 48.23 17.90 10.71
CA GLY A 44 49.52 18.05 10.02
C GLY A 44 50.39 16.78 9.95
N SER A 45 50.03 15.68 10.63
CA SER A 45 50.79 14.40 10.58
C SER A 45 50.63 13.62 9.26
N GLY A 46 49.72 14.05 8.37
CA GLY A 46 49.29 13.29 7.20
C GLY A 46 48.20 12.25 7.48
N CYS A 47 47.89 12.00 8.76
CA CYS A 47 46.84 11.05 9.16
C CYS A 47 45.44 11.68 9.11
N ASN A 48 44.72 11.44 8.03
CA ASN A 48 43.33 11.86 7.80
C ASN A 48 42.28 10.78 8.17
N THR A 49 42.72 9.66 8.75
CA THR A 49 41.87 8.49 8.99
C THR A 49 41.85 8.13 10.47
N ILE A 50 40.66 7.93 11.03
CA ILE A 50 40.46 7.25 12.33
C ILE A 50 40.21 5.77 12.04
N ASN A 51 41.15 4.90 12.43
CA ASN A 51 40.97 3.46 12.30
C ASN A 51 40.19 2.90 13.50
N GLY A 52 38.89 3.17 13.52
CA GLY A 52 37.94 2.74 14.53
C GLY A 52 36.74 3.68 14.59
N ASN A 53 36.19 3.87 15.79
CA ASN A 53 35.01 4.73 16.01
C ASN A 53 35.42 6.19 16.25
N LEU A 54 34.56 7.12 15.85
CA LEU A 54 34.56 8.51 16.32
C LEU A 54 33.30 8.74 17.16
N ILE A 55 33.47 9.13 18.42
CA ILE A 55 32.39 9.34 19.37
C ILE A 55 32.51 10.74 19.95
N ILE A 56 31.48 11.57 19.74
CA ILE A 56 31.43 12.97 20.17
C ILE A 56 30.25 13.11 21.12
N SER A 57 30.53 13.27 22.41
CA SER A 57 29.50 13.34 23.46
C SER A 57 29.92 14.19 24.66
N GLY A 58 29.57 15.47 24.63
CA GLY A 58 29.54 16.30 25.83
C GLY A 58 28.94 17.68 25.59
N PRO A 59 28.14 18.24 26.52
CA PRO A 59 27.51 19.55 26.36
C PRO A 59 28.52 20.71 26.33
N GLY A 60 29.76 20.47 26.75
CA GLY A 60 30.88 21.42 26.66
C GLY A 60 31.72 21.30 25.38
N ILE A 61 31.26 20.57 24.36
CA ILE A 61 31.85 20.56 23.01
C ILE A 61 31.08 21.57 22.17
N THR A 62 31.80 22.54 21.60
CA THR A 62 31.21 23.69 20.91
C THR A 62 31.85 23.99 19.55
N ASP A 63 33.05 23.44 19.29
CA ASP A 63 33.79 23.62 18.04
C ASP A 63 34.42 22.29 17.62
N LEU A 64 34.12 21.85 16.39
CA LEU A 64 34.74 20.68 15.77
C LEU A 64 35.68 21.06 14.61
N SER A 65 35.82 22.35 14.27
CA SER A 65 36.48 22.83 13.04
C SER A 65 37.90 22.32 12.84
N GLY A 66 38.64 22.13 13.94
CA GLY A 66 39.98 21.55 13.95
C GLY A 66 40.06 20.09 13.46
N LEU A 67 38.94 19.36 13.39
CA LEU A 67 38.85 17.99 12.86
C LEU A 67 38.77 17.93 11.33
N SER A 68 38.70 19.08 10.63
CA SER A 68 38.53 19.15 9.16
C SER A 68 39.62 18.49 8.31
N PHE A 69 40.72 18.01 8.92
CA PHE A 69 41.71 17.16 8.24
C PHE A 69 41.27 15.69 8.11
N LEU A 70 40.20 15.27 8.79
CA LEU A 70 39.67 13.91 8.71
C LEU A 70 38.85 13.70 7.43
N THR A 71 39.11 12.58 6.76
CA THR A 71 38.39 12.14 5.54
C THR A 71 37.75 10.77 5.69
N THR A 72 38.23 9.92 6.59
CA THR A 72 37.77 8.52 6.70
C THR A 72 37.63 8.06 8.15
N ILE A 73 36.49 7.44 8.47
CA ILE A 73 36.25 6.76 9.74
C ILE A 73 36.00 5.28 9.41
N THR A 74 36.88 4.36 9.81
CA THR A 74 36.79 2.97 9.33
C THR A 74 35.67 2.15 9.98
N ASN A 75 35.07 2.64 11.06
CA ASN A 75 33.94 2.00 11.74
C ASN A 75 32.76 2.98 11.88
N SER A 76 32.31 3.32 13.09
CA SER A 76 31.12 4.19 13.29
C SER A 76 31.45 5.62 13.73
N VAL A 77 30.58 6.56 13.35
CA VAL A 77 30.50 7.93 13.90
C VAL A 77 29.26 8.02 14.78
N SER A 78 29.42 8.43 16.04
CA SER A 78 28.33 8.64 16.99
C SER A 78 28.41 10.04 17.59
N ILE A 79 27.37 10.85 17.42
CA ILE A 79 27.29 12.23 17.90
C ILE A 79 26.04 12.34 18.78
N PHE A 80 26.19 12.56 20.09
CA PHE A 80 25.06 12.66 21.00
C PHE A 80 25.30 13.53 22.22
N ALA A 81 24.23 14.09 22.81
CA ALA A 81 24.29 14.92 24.03
C ALA A 81 25.29 16.09 23.95
N ASN A 82 25.33 16.77 22.78
CA ASN A 82 26.20 17.92 22.52
C ASN A 82 25.41 19.23 22.44
N ASN A 83 26.08 20.35 22.68
CA ASN A 83 25.54 21.70 22.48
C ASN A 83 26.12 22.38 21.23
N LEU A 84 26.39 21.57 20.19
CA LEU A 84 26.95 22.01 18.91
C LEU A 84 25.87 22.66 18.04
N PRO A 85 26.12 23.85 17.43
CA PRO A 85 25.13 24.51 16.57
C PRO A 85 25.06 23.90 15.15
N ASN A 86 26.15 23.27 14.71
CA ASN A 86 26.34 22.59 13.44
C ASN A 86 27.47 21.53 13.56
N LEU A 87 27.86 20.90 12.45
CA LEU A 87 28.94 19.90 12.38
C LEU A 87 30.17 20.39 11.59
N ASP A 88 30.42 21.70 11.57
CA ASP A 88 31.59 22.28 10.90
C ASP A 88 32.88 21.71 11.50
N GLY A 89 33.71 21.11 10.65
CA GLY A 89 34.84 20.27 11.05
C GLY A 89 34.74 18.82 10.56
N LEU A 90 33.53 18.33 10.26
CA LEU A 90 33.30 16.97 9.75
C LEU A 90 33.01 16.92 8.23
N GLN A 91 32.96 18.08 7.56
CA GLN A 91 32.52 18.24 6.17
C GLN A 91 33.38 17.52 5.12
N ASN A 92 34.62 17.18 5.46
CA ASN A 92 35.59 16.50 4.59
C ASN A 92 35.56 14.97 4.74
N ILE A 93 34.77 14.42 5.68
CA ILE A 93 34.60 12.97 5.83
C ILE A 93 33.85 12.45 4.60
N SER A 94 34.53 11.63 3.79
CA SER A 94 34.02 11.02 2.57
C SER A 94 33.55 9.58 2.74
N SER A 95 34.00 8.88 3.79
CA SER A 95 33.60 7.50 4.06
C SER A 95 33.50 7.20 5.56
N ILE A 96 32.40 6.53 5.93
CA ILE A 96 32.16 5.97 7.27
C ILE A 96 31.87 4.47 7.10
N GLY A 97 32.70 3.60 7.68
CA GLY A 97 32.68 2.17 7.37
C GLY A 97 31.39 1.44 7.77
N THR A 98 30.87 1.72 8.97
CA THR A 98 29.77 0.94 9.56
C THR A 98 28.50 1.76 9.71
N SER A 99 28.52 2.84 10.50
CA SER A 99 27.30 3.62 10.74
C SER A 99 27.55 5.07 11.14
N LEU A 100 26.62 5.95 10.76
CA LEU A 100 26.50 7.31 11.27
C LEU A 100 25.28 7.40 12.19
N SER A 101 25.49 7.77 13.44
CA SER A 101 24.45 7.95 14.46
C SER A 101 24.50 9.38 15.01
N ILE A 102 23.40 10.13 14.93
CA ILE A 102 23.28 11.49 15.48
C ILE A 102 21.99 11.57 16.29
N ASN A 103 22.10 11.70 17.61
CA ASN A 103 20.95 11.60 18.51
C ASN A 103 21.03 12.52 19.74
N GLY A 104 19.93 13.15 20.12
CA GLY A 104 19.87 14.01 21.31
C GLY A 104 20.89 15.16 21.27
N SER A 105 21.11 15.75 20.09
CA SER A 105 22.01 16.89 19.88
C SER A 105 21.19 18.12 19.48
N ASP A 106 20.26 18.50 20.36
CA ASP A 106 19.17 19.44 20.05
C ASP A 106 19.63 20.85 19.66
N ALA A 107 20.86 21.24 19.96
CA ALA A 107 21.44 22.51 19.51
C ALA A 107 21.73 22.54 17.99
N LEU A 108 21.80 21.39 17.32
CA LEU A 108 22.05 21.30 15.88
C LEU A 108 20.88 21.90 15.12
N THR A 109 21.14 23.00 14.42
CA THR A 109 20.17 23.65 13.51
C THR A 109 20.12 22.98 12.13
N ASN A 110 21.23 22.35 11.75
CA ASN A 110 21.41 21.63 10.50
C ASN A 110 22.40 20.48 10.68
N ILE A 111 22.26 19.44 9.87
CA ILE A 111 23.19 18.31 9.77
C ILE A 111 23.62 18.19 8.32
N THR A 112 24.92 18.31 8.06
CA THR A 112 25.45 18.34 6.68
C THR A 112 26.78 17.61 6.58
N PHE A 113 26.86 16.65 5.64
CA PHE A 113 28.10 15.97 5.28
C PHE A 113 28.34 16.09 3.77
N ASN A 114 28.94 17.21 3.36
CA ASN A 114 29.12 17.57 1.95
C ASN A 114 29.92 16.53 1.15
N SER A 115 30.91 15.88 1.76
CA SER A 115 31.82 14.96 1.07
C SER A 115 31.45 13.48 1.18
N LEU A 116 30.48 13.11 2.02
CA LEU A 116 30.20 11.71 2.35
C LEU A 116 29.58 10.97 1.15
N THR A 117 30.34 10.08 0.52
CA THR A 117 29.89 9.28 -0.63
C THR A 117 29.36 7.90 -0.23
N SER A 118 29.82 7.38 0.91
CA SER A 118 29.50 6.04 1.40
C SER A 118 29.37 5.99 2.91
N VAL A 119 28.29 5.36 3.38
CA VAL A 119 28.12 4.91 4.77
C VAL A 119 27.25 3.63 4.78
N GLY A 120 27.46 2.76 5.77
CA GLY A 120 26.63 1.57 5.98
C GLY A 120 25.21 1.94 6.42
N ASP A 121 24.99 2.07 7.73
CA ASP A 121 23.73 2.54 8.31
C ASP A 121 23.75 4.04 8.64
N MET A 122 22.60 4.71 8.58
CA MET A 122 22.43 6.10 9.02
C MET A 122 21.21 6.21 9.93
N SER A 123 21.41 6.70 11.15
CA SER A 123 20.35 6.96 12.12
C SER A 123 20.50 8.37 12.66
N ILE A 124 19.62 9.27 12.23
CA ILE A 124 19.58 10.66 12.69
C ILE A 124 18.21 10.82 13.35
N ILE A 125 18.18 10.90 14.68
CA ILE A 125 16.94 10.79 15.46
C ILE A 125 16.97 11.74 16.66
N SER A 126 15.88 12.45 16.95
CA SER A 126 15.75 13.33 18.14
C SER A 126 16.81 14.43 18.16
N ASN A 127 16.71 15.40 17.26
CA ASN A 127 17.54 16.60 17.27
C ASN A 127 16.61 17.82 17.09
N ASP A 128 16.06 18.33 18.19
CA ASP A 128 14.81 19.10 18.15
C ASP A 128 14.85 20.37 17.29
N ASN A 129 16.00 21.09 17.23
CA ASN A 129 16.12 22.30 16.42
C ASN A 129 16.60 22.06 14.97
N THR A 130 16.81 20.81 14.54
CA THR A 130 17.33 20.51 13.20
C THR A 130 16.27 20.77 12.12
N ALA A 131 16.48 21.80 11.31
CA ALA A 131 15.58 22.21 10.24
C ALA A 131 15.93 21.58 8.87
N SER A 132 17.18 21.15 8.68
CA SER A 132 17.66 20.58 7.43
C SER A 132 18.71 19.48 7.63
N ILE A 133 18.58 18.38 6.87
CA ILE A 133 19.54 17.27 6.82
C ILE A 133 19.98 17.08 5.36
N SER A 134 21.29 17.17 5.08
CA SER A 134 21.83 17.15 3.71
C SER A 134 23.09 16.28 3.57
N PHE A 135 23.02 15.35 2.60
CA PHE A 135 24.06 14.41 2.22
C PHE A 135 24.22 14.42 0.68
N PRO A 136 24.65 15.55 0.09
CA PRO A 136 24.53 15.79 -1.34
C PRO A 136 25.41 14.88 -2.19
N SER A 137 26.51 14.36 -1.63
CA SER A 137 27.43 13.45 -2.32
C SER A 137 27.13 11.96 -2.10
N LEU A 138 26.12 11.60 -1.30
CA LEU A 138 25.85 10.22 -0.94
C LEU A 138 25.25 9.44 -2.11
N SER A 139 26.00 8.48 -2.63
CA SER A 139 25.63 7.68 -3.81
C SER A 139 25.57 6.18 -3.54
N THR A 140 26.33 5.68 -2.57
CA THR A 140 26.34 4.25 -2.18
C THR A 140 25.88 4.11 -0.74
N PHE A 141 24.73 3.48 -0.54
CA PHE A 141 24.11 3.31 0.77
C PHE A 141 23.43 1.93 0.87
N SER A 142 24.08 1.01 1.57
CA SER A 142 23.64 -0.40 1.64
C SER A 142 22.86 -0.76 2.89
N GLY A 143 22.93 0.05 3.95
CA GLY A 143 22.23 -0.17 5.21
C GLY A 143 20.91 0.58 5.29
N ASN A 144 20.53 0.91 6.52
CA ASN A 144 19.24 1.46 6.90
C ASN A 144 19.29 2.97 7.09
N LEU A 145 18.34 3.70 6.50
CA LEU A 145 18.16 5.14 6.65
C LEU A 145 17.02 5.43 7.63
N GLY A 146 17.36 5.84 8.85
CA GLY A 146 16.41 6.32 9.87
C GLY A 146 16.51 7.83 10.04
N ILE A 147 15.43 8.56 9.73
CA ILE A 147 15.30 10.01 9.96
C ILE A 147 14.07 10.27 10.84
N GLY A 148 14.31 10.53 12.12
CA GLY A 148 13.26 10.47 13.13
C GLY A 148 13.18 11.63 14.10
N ILE A 149 11.98 12.03 14.52
CA ILE A 149 11.77 12.92 15.68
C ILE A 149 12.53 14.24 15.49
N HIS A 150 12.14 15.00 14.46
CA HIS A 150 12.63 16.35 14.21
C HIS A 150 11.43 17.30 13.99
N PRO A 151 11.00 18.04 15.03
CA PRO A 151 9.79 18.86 14.96
C PRO A 151 9.94 20.10 14.07
N LEU A 152 11.16 20.48 13.67
CA LEU A 152 11.44 21.60 12.77
C LEU A 152 11.94 21.19 11.37
N LEU A 153 12.09 19.89 11.08
CA LEU A 153 12.70 19.42 9.83
C LEU A 153 11.80 19.67 8.61
N THR A 154 12.19 20.63 7.78
CA THR A 154 11.49 20.96 6.53
C THR A 154 12.20 20.42 5.29
N THR A 155 13.50 20.13 5.37
CA THR A 155 14.34 19.87 4.20
C THR A 155 15.22 18.64 4.37
N LEU A 156 15.07 17.71 3.42
CA LEU A 156 15.97 16.58 3.22
C LEU A 156 16.69 16.74 1.88
N ASP A 157 17.93 16.25 1.82
CA ASP A 157 18.72 16.21 0.60
C ASP A 157 19.54 14.91 0.54
N PHE A 158 19.04 13.98 -0.27
CA PHE A 158 19.59 12.64 -0.56
C PHE A 158 19.56 12.38 -2.07
N ASN A 159 19.55 13.43 -2.88
CA ASN A 159 19.10 13.40 -4.28
C ASN A 159 19.90 12.46 -5.21
N ASN A 160 21.10 12.03 -4.81
CA ASN A 160 21.96 11.12 -5.58
C ASN A 160 21.78 9.63 -5.23
N ILE A 161 20.89 9.28 -4.29
CA ILE A 161 20.62 7.87 -3.92
C ILE A 161 19.59 7.24 -4.87
N ALA A 162 20.04 6.28 -5.69
CA ALA A 162 19.18 5.51 -6.59
C ALA A 162 18.56 4.25 -5.96
N SER A 163 19.22 3.69 -4.93
CA SER A 163 18.76 2.49 -4.21
C SER A 163 19.28 2.49 -2.78
N ILE A 164 18.49 1.97 -1.84
CA ILE A 164 18.86 1.81 -0.43
C ILE A 164 18.82 0.32 -0.08
N GLY A 165 19.96 -0.27 0.29
CA GLY A 165 20.03 -1.73 0.52
C GLY A 165 19.19 -2.24 1.71
N GLY A 166 18.99 -1.39 2.72
CA GLY A 166 18.18 -1.67 3.90
C GLY A 166 16.83 -0.94 3.92
N PHE A 167 16.35 -0.66 5.12
CA PHE A 167 15.07 -0.02 5.37
C PHE A 167 15.18 1.51 5.31
N VAL A 168 14.13 2.17 4.81
CA VAL A 168 13.93 3.62 4.89
C VAL A 168 12.83 3.89 5.92
N ASN A 169 13.16 4.59 6.99
CA ASN A 169 12.22 4.96 8.05
C ASN A 169 12.26 6.48 8.26
N ILE A 170 11.19 7.17 7.87
CA ILE A 170 11.02 8.61 8.07
C ILE A 170 9.84 8.77 9.03
N ASN A 171 10.12 9.16 10.28
CA ASN A 171 9.09 9.17 11.32
C ASN A 171 9.09 10.39 12.25
N ASN A 172 7.91 10.82 12.70
CA ASN A 172 7.74 11.92 13.67
C ASN A 172 8.42 13.24 13.22
N ASN A 173 8.47 13.53 11.92
CA ASN A 173 8.96 14.81 11.40
C ASN A 173 7.74 15.70 11.12
N THR A 174 7.30 16.45 12.14
CA THR A 174 5.94 17.03 12.20
C THR A 174 5.66 18.14 11.18
N VAL A 175 6.71 18.76 10.64
CA VAL A 175 6.63 19.84 9.62
C VAL A 175 7.23 19.43 8.26
N LEU A 176 7.56 18.15 8.07
CA LEU A 176 8.09 17.66 6.80
C LEU A 176 6.95 17.56 5.77
N THR A 177 7.03 18.34 4.71
CA THR A 177 5.96 18.45 3.68
C THR A 177 6.22 17.64 2.41
N SER A 178 7.46 17.18 2.18
CA SER A 178 7.88 16.57 0.91
C SER A 178 9.00 15.55 1.09
N LEU A 179 8.95 14.52 0.24
CA LEU A 179 9.99 13.49 0.09
C LEU A 179 10.85 13.69 -1.16
N ILE A 180 10.98 14.93 -1.67
CA ILE A 180 11.69 15.23 -2.93
C ILE A 180 13.12 14.65 -2.96
N SER A 181 13.79 14.56 -1.80
CA SER A 181 15.10 13.92 -1.64
C SER A 181 15.17 12.46 -2.08
N LEU A 182 14.04 11.75 -2.13
CA LEU A 182 13.93 10.36 -2.55
C LEU A 182 13.50 10.21 -4.01
N GLN A 183 13.47 11.29 -4.80
CA GLN A 183 12.90 11.26 -6.16
C GLN A 183 13.56 10.26 -7.11
N ASN A 184 14.80 9.87 -6.86
CA ASN A 184 15.56 8.93 -7.70
C ASN A 184 15.56 7.50 -7.13
N LEU A 185 14.88 7.25 -6.00
CA LEU A 185 14.86 5.95 -5.34
C LEU A 185 14.02 4.94 -6.14
N THR A 186 14.69 3.91 -6.66
CA THR A 186 14.04 2.84 -7.45
C THR A 186 13.66 1.61 -6.65
N SER A 187 14.37 1.36 -5.54
CA SER A 187 14.17 0.20 -4.67
C SER A 187 14.75 0.43 -3.27
N CYS A 188 14.08 -0.14 -2.26
CA CYS A 188 14.64 -0.35 -0.93
C CYS A 188 14.11 -1.64 -0.28
N ASN A 189 14.70 -2.07 0.85
CA ASN A 189 14.24 -3.27 1.54
C ASN A 189 12.85 -3.09 2.16
N GLY A 190 12.57 -1.89 2.66
CA GLY A 190 11.25 -1.51 3.13
C GLY A 190 11.14 0.01 3.29
N LEU A 191 9.93 0.53 3.20
CA LEU A 191 9.63 1.95 3.33
C LEU A 191 8.61 2.15 4.46
N SER A 192 8.98 2.94 5.46
CA SER A 192 8.15 3.31 6.60
C SER A 192 8.03 4.84 6.69
N LEU A 193 6.82 5.35 6.51
CA LEU A 193 6.45 6.75 6.62
C LEU A 193 5.46 6.89 7.78
N LEU A 194 5.95 7.26 8.97
CA LEU A 194 5.20 7.11 10.23
C LEU A 194 5.08 8.45 10.98
N ASN A 195 3.86 8.97 11.18
CA ASN A 195 3.61 10.20 11.94
C ASN A 195 4.30 11.43 11.31
N ASN A 196 4.18 11.64 10.00
CA ASN A 196 4.60 12.89 9.33
C ASN A 196 3.34 13.66 8.89
N PRO A 197 2.62 14.31 9.83
CA PRO A 197 1.26 14.82 9.60
C PRO A 197 1.13 15.90 8.52
N GLN A 198 2.22 16.56 8.09
CA GLN A 198 2.22 17.56 7.01
C GLN A 198 2.66 17.02 5.65
N LEU A 199 3.01 15.73 5.53
CA LEU A 199 3.35 15.11 4.24
C LEU A 199 2.07 14.95 3.40
N ALA A 200 1.96 15.70 2.30
CA ALA A 200 0.71 15.85 1.56
C ALA A 200 0.51 14.85 0.40
N ASN A 201 1.59 14.37 -0.21
CA ASN A 201 1.57 13.42 -1.34
C ASN A 201 2.86 12.59 -1.39
N LEU A 202 2.82 11.49 -2.14
CA LEU A 202 3.96 10.59 -2.35
C LEU A 202 4.67 10.78 -3.70
N ASN A 203 4.31 11.78 -4.51
CA ASN A 203 4.76 11.91 -5.91
C ASN A 203 6.27 11.76 -6.17
N PRO A 204 7.20 12.19 -5.29
CA PRO A 204 8.62 11.90 -5.44
C PRO A 204 8.94 10.39 -5.57
N LEU A 205 8.17 9.52 -4.93
CA LEU A 205 8.40 8.08 -4.94
C LEU A 205 8.05 7.38 -6.26
N ALA A 206 7.61 8.11 -7.29
CA ALA A 206 7.14 7.55 -8.56
C ALA A 206 8.15 6.65 -9.32
N ASN A 207 9.44 6.67 -8.97
CA ASN A 207 10.44 5.77 -9.53
C ASN A 207 10.56 4.42 -8.79
N LEU A 208 9.90 4.25 -7.65
CA LEU A 208 9.94 3.05 -6.82
C LEU A 208 9.12 1.91 -7.48
N THR A 209 9.79 0.82 -7.85
CA THR A 209 9.14 -0.31 -8.55
C THR A 209 9.02 -1.57 -7.71
N THR A 210 9.87 -1.74 -6.69
CA THR A 210 9.86 -2.91 -5.81
C THR A 210 10.27 -2.57 -4.38
N LEU A 211 9.67 -3.28 -3.43
CA LEU A 211 10.07 -3.29 -2.02
C LEU A 211 10.51 -4.70 -1.59
N GLY A 212 11.54 -4.76 -0.76
CA GLY A 212 12.04 -6.00 -0.16
C GLY A 212 11.17 -6.52 0.99
N ILE A 213 11.77 -7.33 1.87
CA ILE A 213 11.08 -8.01 2.97
C ILE A 213 10.53 -7.07 4.05
N GLY A 214 11.01 -5.83 4.11
CA GLY A 214 10.49 -4.80 5.00
C GLY A 214 9.12 -4.24 4.59
N GLY A 215 8.76 -4.37 3.31
CA GLY A 215 7.44 -3.98 2.79
C GLY A 215 7.17 -2.47 2.82
N LEU A 216 5.89 -2.10 2.82
CA LEU A 216 5.42 -0.70 2.87
C LEU A 216 4.58 -0.48 4.14
N ASN A 217 4.91 0.58 4.88
CA ASN A 217 4.11 1.06 6.01
C ASN A 217 3.92 2.58 5.92
N ILE A 218 2.68 3.01 5.71
CA ILE A 218 2.25 4.40 5.75
C ILE A 218 1.33 4.51 6.96
N THR A 219 1.75 5.16 8.05
CA THR A 219 0.94 5.32 9.26
C THR A 219 0.89 6.77 9.71
N ASN A 220 -0.30 7.30 10.06
CA ASN A 220 -0.50 8.62 10.68
C ASN A 220 0.08 9.80 9.86
N ASN A 221 -0.09 9.80 8.54
CA ASN A 221 0.28 10.93 7.69
C ASN A 221 -0.99 11.71 7.34
N THR A 222 -1.51 12.48 8.31
CA THR A 222 -2.89 12.98 8.29
C THR A 222 -3.22 13.97 7.17
N SER A 223 -2.23 14.63 6.56
CA SER A 223 -2.43 15.48 5.37
C SER A 223 -2.29 14.72 4.04
N LEU A 224 -1.99 13.42 4.07
CA LEU A 224 -1.74 12.64 2.87
C LEU A 224 -3.04 12.38 2.11
N SER A 225 -3.19 13.00 0.95
CA SER A 225 -4.44 13.00 0.16
C SER A 225 -4.51 11.91 -0.91
N ASP A 226 -3.37 11.37 -1.33
CA ASP A 226 -3.28 10.39 -2.41
C ASP A 226 -2.03 9.50 -2.30
N LEU A 227 -2.05 8.44 -3.11
CA LEU A 227 -0.98 7.43 -3.22
C LEU A 227 -0.31 7.44 -4.61
N ASN A 228 -0.47 8.50 -5.42
CA ASN A 228 -0.10 8.51 -6.85
C ASN A 228 1.38 8.17 -7.10
N GLY A 229 2.26 8.55 -6.17
CA GLY A 229 3.69 8.19 -6.21
C GLY A 229 3.99 6.68 -6.10
N LEU A 230 3.00 5.83 -5.85
CA LEU A 230 3.16 4.37 -5.78
C LEU A 230 2.68 3.65 -7.05
N SER A 231 2.19 4.36 -8.07
CA SER A 231 1.56 3.76 -9.26
C SER A 231 2.48 2.87 -10.11
N ASN A 232 3.80 2.94 -9.90
CA ASN A 232 4.80 2.09 -10.57
C ASN A 232 5.31 0.93 -9.70
N LEU A 233 4.85 0.81 -8.45
CA LEU A 233 5.20 -0.27 -7.53
C LEU A 233 4.46 -1.55 -7.95
N THR A 234 5.20 -2.61 -8.29
CA THR A 234 4.60 -3.88 -8.75
C THR A 234 4.64 -4.99 -7.72
N THR A 235 5.59 -4.94 -6.78
CA THR A 235 5.87 -6.06 -5.87
C THR A 235 6.35 -5.58 -4.51
N ILE A 236 5.75 -6.12 -3.45
CA ILE A 236 6.11 -5.87 -2.06
C ILE A 236 6.47 -7.22 -1.44
N ASN A 237 7.76 -7.49 -1.21
CA ASN A 237 8.21 -8.77 -0.62
C ASN A 237 8.02 -8.85 0.91
N GLY A 238 7.37 -7.85 1.51
CA GLY A 238 6.99 -7.78 2.91
C GLY A 238 5.48 -7.55 3.05
N SER A 239 5.07 -6.90 4.15
CA SER A 239 3.66 -6.52 4.35
C SER A 239 3.34 -5.15 3.73
N LEU A 240 2.05 -4.89 3.48
CA LEU A 240 1.50 -3.60 3.10
C LEU A 240 0.58 -3.10 4.21
N TYR A 241 0.92 -1.96 4.82
CA TYR A 241 0.08 -1.26 5.79
C TYR A 241 -0.17 0.18 5.36
N ILE A 242 -1.43 0.59 5.34
CA ILE A 242 -1.88 1.97 5.17
C ILE A 242 -2.82 2.28 6.33
N GLN A 243 -2.37 3.15 7.23
CA GLN A 243 -3.07 3.50 8.46
C GLN A 243 -3.14 5.00 8.72
N GLY A 244 -4.25 5.47 9.30
CA GLY A 244 -4.35 6.81 9.89
C GLY A 244 -4.13 7.96 8.89
N SER A 245 -4.56 7.77 7.64
CA SER A 245 -4.38 8.72 6.54
C SER A 245 -5.76 9.11 5.95
N PRO A 246 -6.60 9.82 6.72
CA PRO A 246 -8.04 9.95 6.46
C PRO A 246 -8.41 10.80 5.24
N LEU A 247 -7.45 11.46 4.58
CA LEU A 247 -7.69 12.19 3.33
C LEU A 247 -7.52 11.33 2.07
N ILE A 248 -6.98 10.11 2.19
CA ILE A 248 -6.90 9.16 1.07
C ILE A 248 -8.32 8.67 0.75
N SER A 249 -8.79 8.98 -0.46
CA SER A 249 -10.15 8.63 -0.92
C SER A 249 -10.21 7.44 -1.88
N THR A 250 -9.07 6.93 -2.35
CA THR A 250 -8.98 5.82 -3.28
C THR A 250 -7.68 5.05 -3.12
N LEU A 251 -7.73 3.73 -3.30
CA LEU A 251 -6.56 2.87 -3.39
C LEU A 251 -6.11 2.64 -4.85
N GLY A 252 -6.75 3.26 -5.83
CA GLY A 252 -6.48 3.10 -7.26
C GLY A 252 -4.99 3.13 -7.67
N PRO A 253 -4.14 4.02 -7.11
CA PRO A 253 -2.69 4.01 -7.37
C PRO A 253 -1.95 2.72 -6.96
N LEU A 254 -2.59 1.78 -6.27
CA LEU A 254 -2.02 0.49 -5.88
C LEU A 254 -2.33 -0.62 -6.91
N SER A 255 -3.13 -0.36 -7.95
CA SER A 255 -3.61 -1.38 -8.90
C SER A 255 -2.51 -2.11 -9.68
N SER A 256 -1.30 -1.53 -9.71
CA SER A 256 -0.09 -2.12 -10.32
C SER A 256 0.56 -3.20 -9.46
N ILE A 257 0.24 -3.28 -8.17
CA ILE A 257 0.82 -4.25 -7.23
C ILE A 257 0.15 -5.61 -7.41
N THR A 258 0.91 -6.59 -7.90
CA THR A 258 0.41 -7.96 -8.13
C THR A 258 0.63 -8.90 -6.95
N SER A 259 1.58 -8.58 -6.06
CA SER A 259 1.91 -9.43 -4.92
C SER A 259 2.46 -8.70 -3.70
N VAL A 260 1.97 -9.11 -2.52
CA VAL A 260 2.38 -8.70 -1.17
C VAL A 260 2.74 -9.96 -0.37
N SER A 261 4.02 -10.27 -0.19
CA SER A 261 4.46 -11.52 0.46
C SER A 261 4.21 -11.59 1.98
N GLY A 262 3.51 -10.62 2.55
CA GLY A 262 3.15 -10.54 3.96
C GLY A 262 1.67 -10.19 4.19
N ASN A 263 1.38 -9.45 5.25
CA ASN A 263 0.03 -9.02 5.59
C ASN A 263 -0.43 -7.85 4.71
N LEU A 264 -1.75 -7.72 4.56
CA LEU A 264 -2.43 -6.57 3.93
C LEU A 264 -3.32 -5.90 4.99
N GLY A 265 -2.99 -4.66 5.35
CA GLY A 265 -3.71 -3.87 6.35
C GLY A 265 -4.11 -2.47 5.85
N ILE A 266 -5.41 -2.20 5.83
CA ILE A 266 -6.00 -0.89 5.54
C ILE A 266 -6.82 -0.48 6.77
N ALA A 267 -6.35 0.51 7.53
CA ALA A 267 -7.01 0.90 8.79
C ALA A 267 -7.08 2.41 9.05
N ASP A 268 -8.08 2.89 9.80
CA ASP A 268 -8.21 4.31 10.19
C ASP A 268 -8.12 5.31 8.98
N ASN A 269 -8.56 4.91 7.78
CA ASN A 269 -8.52 5.75 6.57
C ASN A 269 -9.93 6.18 6.18
N ASP A 270 -10.49 7.13 6.92
CA ASP A 270 -11.89 7.57 6.76
C ASP A 270 -12.27 8.05 5.35
N GLY A 271 -11.34 8.46 4.51
CA GLY A 271 -11.66 8.87 3.12
C GLY A 271 -12.04 7.70 2.20
N ILE A 272 -11.67 6.46 2.54
CA ILE A 272 -11.83 5.29 1.67
C ILE A 272 -13.27 4.78 1.72
N THR A 273 -13.93 4.71 0.57
CA THR A 273 -15.33 4.23 0.43
C THR A 273 -15.45 2.79 -0.09
N ASN A 274 -14.41 2.29 -0.78
CA ASN A 274 -14.29 0.92 -1.30
C ASN A 274 -12.80 0.57 -1.45
N LEU A 275 -12.49 -0.68 -1.77
CA LEU A 275 -11.13 -1.21 -1.88
C LEU A 275 -10.60 -1.22 -3.33
N ILE A 276 -11.19 -0.43 -4.24
CA ILE A 276 -10.79 -0.38 -5.66
C ILE A 276 -9.33 0.08 -5.78
N GLY A 277 -8.53 -0.69 -6.50
CA GLY A 277 -7.07 -0.65 -6.53
C GLY A 277 -6.38 -1.87 -5.89
N LEU A 278 -7.12 -2.78 -5.26
CA LEU A 278 -6.58 -4.05 -4.72
C LEU A 278 -6.91 -5.28 -5.58
N GLU A 279 -7.55 -5.13 -6.74
CA GLU A 279 -8.16 -6.22 -7.53
C GLU A 279 -7.15 -7.25 -8.04
N ASN A 280 -5.93 -6.79 -8.31
CA ASN A 280 -4.87 -7.59 -8.92
C ASN A 280 -3.92 -8.21 -7.87
N MET A 281 -4.16 -7.95 -6.58
CA MET A 281 -3.18 -8.18 -5.52
C MET A 281 -3.36 -9.55 -4.85
N THR A 282 -2.34 -10.39 -4.98
CA THR A 282 -2.19 -11.57 -4.11
C THR A 282 -1.48 -11.21 -2.81
N PHE A 283 -1.86 -11.81 -1.69
CA PHE A 283 -1.14 -11.65 -0.41
C PHE A 283 -0.97 -12.96 0.37
N SER A 284 0.12 -13.05 1.13
CA SER A 284 0.54 -14.31 1.81
C SER A 284 0.31 -14.34 3.33
N GLY A 285 -0.28 -13.29 3.90
CA GLY A 285 -0.48 -13.13 5.35
C GLY A 285 -1.92 -12.86 5.76
N ASN A 286 -2.08 -12.12 6.86
CA ASN A 286 -3.38 -11.67 7.36
C ASN A 286 -3.97 -10.57 6.47
N LEU A 287 -5.30 -10.52 6.40
CA LEU A 287 -6.09 -9.39 5.93
C LEU A 287 -6.61 -8.59 7.13
N THR A 288 -6.48 -7.27 7.10
CA THR A 288 -7.04 -6.38 8.15
C THR A 288 -7.65 -5.14 7.50
N ILE A 289 -8.96 -5.01 7.63
CA ILE A 289 -9.77 -3.86 7.18
C ILE A 289 -10.46 -3.30 8.43
N ASP A 290 -9.85 -2.34 9.09
CA ASP A 290 -10.30 -1.85 10.42
C ASP A 290 -10.57 -0.35 10.47
N SER A 291 -11.65 0.08 11.12
CA SER A 291 -11.89 1.48 11.47
C SER A 291 -11.90 2.47 10.28
N ASN A 292 -12.22 2.01 9.06
CA ASN A 292 -12.38 2.89 7.90
C ASN A 292 -13.85 3.35 7.86
N THR A 293 -14.18 4.48 8.49
CA THR A 293 -15.58 4.76 8.88
C THR A 293 -16.56 4.95 7.71
N ASN A 294 -16.09 5.43 6.55
CA ASN A 294 -16.89 5.61 5.33
C ASN A 294 -16.80 4.43 4.33
N LEU A 295 -16.07 3.36 4.64
CA LEU A 295 -15.98 2.18 3.78
C LEU A 295 -17.35 1.48 3.72
N SER A 296 -18.02 1.49 2.56
CA SER A 296 -19.40 0.98 2.43
C SER A 296 -19.49 -0.44 1.85
N SER A 297 -18.46 -0.89 1.14
CA SER A 297 -18.37 -2.21 0.50
C SER A 297 -16.92 -2.66 0.40
N LEU A 298 -16.68 -3.99 0.35
CA LEU A 298 -15.36 -4.58 0.12
C LEU A 298 -14.98 -4.67 -1.38
N ASN A 299 -15.79 -4.09 -2.28
CA ASN A 299 -15.51 -4.01 -3.72
C ASN A 299 -14.07 -3.57 -4.00
N GLY A 300 -13.32 -4.41 -4.72
CA GLY A 300 -11.89 -4.31 -4.95
C GLY A 300 -11.08 -5.47 -4.34
N LEU A 301 -11.61 -6.16 -3.32
CA LEU A 301 -10.99 -7.33 -2.71
C LEU A 301 -11.30 -8.62 -3.50
N ASN A 302 -10.60 -8.83 -4.62
CA ASN A 302 -10.80 -10.00 -5.48
C ASN A 302 -9.84 -11.15 -5.11
N THR A 303 -10.05 -11.82 -3.97
CA THR A 303 -9.21 -12.95 -3.55
C THR A 303 -9.98 -14.26 -3.35
N THR A 304 -9.38 -15.37 -3.80
CA THR A 304 -9.93 -16.72 -3.59
C THR A 304 -9.43 -17.39 -2.31
N SER A 305 -8.43 -16.83 -1.64
CA SER A 305 -7.82 -17.41 -0.44
C SER A 305 -7.25 -16.33 0.47
N ILE A 306 -7.37 -16.53 1.78
CA ILE A 306 -6.75 -15.70 2.82
C ILE A 306 -5.78 -16.60 3.60
N PRO A 307 -4.45 -16.52 3.33
CA PRO A 307 -3.47 -17.41 3.97
C PRO A 307 -3.24 -17.16 5.47
N GLY A 308 -3.76 -16.06 6.01
CA GLY A 308 -3.76 -15.74 7.43
C GLY A 308 -5.18 -15.61 8.01
N SER A 309 -5.32 -14.78 9.04
CA SER A 309 -6.64 -14.38 9.57
C SER A 309 -7.22 -13.21 8.76
N ALA A 310 -8.55 -13.16 8.67
CA ALA A 310 -9.30 -12.04 8.14
C ALA A 310 -9.94 -11.25 9.29
N ILE A 311 -9.65 -9.95 9.38
CA ILE A 311 -10.22 -9.03 10.37
C ILE A 311 -10.92 -7.91 9.60
N ILE A 312 -12.24 -7.78 9.78
CA ILE A 312 -13.08 -6.74 9.17
C ILE A 312 -13.88 -6.10 10.31
N SER A 313 -13.41 -4.97 10.81
CA SER A 313 -13.94 -4.40 12.04
C SER A 313 -14.08 -2.89 12.05
N ASN A 314 -15.03 -2.38 12.84
CA ASN A 314 -15.23 -0.94 13.06
C ASN A 314 -15.48 -0.09 11.79
N ASN A 315 -15.79 -0.71 10.64
CA ASN A 315 -16.10 0.00 9.40
C ASN A 315 -17.58 0.42 9.43
N THR A 316 -17.85 1.61 9.97
CA THR A 316 -19.21 2.01 10.38
C THR A 316 -20.24 2.14 9.25
N ALA A 317 -19.80 2.44 8.03
CA ALA A 317 -20.65 2.55 6.85
C ALA A 317 -20.78 1.23 6.05
N LEU A 318 -20.08 0.16 6.44
CA LEU A 318 -20.02 -1.09 5.69
C LEU A 318 -21.38 -1.79 5.73
N THR A 319 -22.07 -1.87 4.60
CA THR A 319 -23.35 -2.58 4.45
C THR A 319 -23.19 -3.94 3.77
N ASP A 320 -22.16 -4.09 2.94
CA ASP A 320 -21.99 -5.19 2.01
C ASP A 320 -20.60 -5.85 2.15
N ILE A 321 -20.59 -7.17 2.27
CA ILE A 321 -19.39 -8.02 2.29
C ILE A 321 -19.42 -9.14 1.23
N SER A 322 -20.34 -9.09 0.26
CA SER A 322 -20.53 -10.10 -0.81
C SER A 322 -19.25 -10.50 -1.54
N GLN A 323 -18.25 -9.60 -1.63
CA GLN A 323 -16.94 -9.94 -2.23
C GLN A 323 -16.22 -11.10 -1.53
N LEU A 324 -16.57 -11.44 -0.28
CA LEU A 324 -16.07 -12.62 0.43
C LEU A 324 -16.64 -13.95 -0.09
N GLU A 325 -17.67 -13.96 -0.94
CA GLU A 325 -18.21 -15.18 -1.56
C GLU A 325 -17.16 -15.91 -2.42
N SER A 326 -16.22 -15.16 -3.01
CA SER A 326 -15.11 -15.73 -3.77
C SER A 326 -14.06 -16.44 -2.91
N VAL A 327 -14.07 -16.25 -1.59
CA VAL A 327 -13.04 -16.77 -0.66
C VAL A 327 -13.32 -18.23 -0.31
N LEU A 328 -12.56 -19.14 -0.91
CA LEU A 328 -12.68 -20.59 -0.74
C LEU A 328 -11.93 -21.14 0.49
N SER A 329 -11.02 -20.35 1.08
CA SER A 329 -10.25 -20.78 2.26
C SER A 329 -9.70 -19.61 3.09
N ILE A 330 -9.82 -19.69 4.42
CA ILE A 330 -9.18 -18.82 5.41
C ILE A 330 -8.34 -19.69 6.35
N LEU A 331 -7.01 -19.58 6.32
CA LEU A 331 -6.13 -20.45 7.13
C LEU A 331 -5.99 -19.97 8.59
N GLY A 332 -6.44 -18.76 8.90
CA GLY A 332 -6.53 -18.22 10.26
C GLY A 332 -7.96 -18.08 10.78
N ASN A 333 -8.18 -17.08 11.63
CA ASN A 333 -9.50 -16.74 12.15
C ASN A 333 -10.26 -15.81 11.19
N LEU A 334 -11.58 -15.79 11.27
CA LEU A 334 -12.44 -14.78 10.64
C LEU A 334 -13.09 -13.94 11.74
N SER A 335 -12.85 -12.63 11.75
CA SER A 335 -13.44 -11.69 12.71
C SER A 335 -14.19 -10.61 11.96
N ILE A 336 -15.52 -10.57 12.07
CA ILE A 336 -16.38 -9.52 11.52
C ILE A 336 -17.09 -8.83 12.69
N THR A 337 -16.56 -7.70 13.14
CA THR A 337 -16.97 -7.11 14.44
C THR A 337 -17.09 -5.59 14.45
N GLY A 338 -18.18 -5.07 15.00
CA GLY A 338 -18.35 -3.62 15.15
C GLY A 338 -18.67 -2.88 13.86
N ASN A 339 -19.29 -3.54 12.87
CA ASN A 339 -19.74 -2.92 11.62
C ASN A 339 -21.27 -2.69 11.71
N PRO A 340 -21.76 -1.62 12.39
CA PRO A 340 -23.19 -1.48 12.74
C PRO A 340 -24.16 -1.33 11.57
N ALA A 341 -23.69 -0.91 10.39
CA ALA A 341 -24.50 -0.85 9.18
C ALA A 341 -24.63 -2.20 8.45
N LEU A 342 -23.76 -3.18 8.76
CA LEU A 342 -23.62 -4.41 8.01
C LEU A 342 -24.79 -5.35 8.27
N ASP A 343 -25.65 -5.54 7.28
CA ASP A 343 -26.77 -6.49 7.28
C ASP A 343 -26.59 -7.71 6.37
N GLU A 344 -25.76 -7.66 5.33
CA GLU A 344 -25.54 -8.84 4.46
C GLU A 344 -24.49 -9.82 5.01
N CYS A 345 -24.89 -10.73 5.93
CA CYS A 345 -23.98 -11.75 6.51
C CYS A 345 -24.34 -13.21 6.22
N CYS A 346 -25.31 -13.51 5.35
CA CYS A 346 -25.69 -14.91 5.11
C CYS A 346 -24.55 -15.75 4.50
N LEU A 347 -23.65 -15.14 3.72
CA LEU A 347 -22.41 -15.78 3.21
C LEU A 347 -21.51 -16.33 4.31
N VAL A 348 -21.59 -15.82 5.55
CA VAL A 348 -20.78 -16.31 6.69
C VAL A 348 -21.07 -17.79 6.97
N ARG A 349 -22.23 -18.29 6.54
CA ARG A 349 -22.60 -19.70 6.66
C ARG A 349 -21.72 -20.64 5.82
N ASN A 350 -21.09 -20.17 4.75
CA ASN A 350 -20.16 -20.97 3.95
C ASN A 350 -18.98 -21.44 4.82
N PHE A 351 -18.45 -20.55 5.68
CA PHE A 351 -17.38 -20.86 6.64
C PHE A 351 -17.87 -21.68 7.86
N LEU A 352 -19.17 -21.67 8.18
CA LEU A 352 -19.75 -22.46 9.29
C LEU A 352 -20.08 -23.91 8.90
N ASN A 353 -20.52 -24.14 7.66
CA ASN A 353 -21.03 -25.44 7.23
C ASN A 353 -19.93 -26.44 6.84
N SER A 354 -18.68 -25.99 6.61
CA SER A 354 -17.58 -26.83 6.14
C SER A 354 -16.24 -26.45 6.79
N SER A 355 -15.63 -27.41 7.49
CA SER A 355 -14.30 -27.28 8.11
C SER A 355 -13.15 -27.10 7.11
N ASN A 356 -13.42 -27.12 5.80
CA ASN A 356 -12.42 -26.90 4.76
C ASN A 356 -12.26 -25.42 4.39
N TYR A 357 -13.28 -24.59 4.66
CA TYR A 357 -13.26 -23.15 4.34
C TYR A 357 -12.54 -22.31 5.40
N ILE A 358 -12.45 -22.77 6.65
CA ILE A 358 -11.73 -22.05 7.70
C ILE A 358 -10.98 -23.01 8.64
N SER A 359 -9.73 -22.68 8.96
CA SER A 359 -8.90 -23.45 9.91
C SER A 359 -8.90 -22.89 11.34
N GLY A 360 -9.22 -21.61 11.53
CA GLY A 360 -9.35 -20.95 12.83
C GLY A 360 -10.80 -20.77 13.30
N ASN A 361 -10.99 -19.86 14.25
CA ASN A 361 -12.32 -19.55 14.80
C ASN A 361 -13.02 -18.44 14.01
N ILE A 362 -14.36 -18.48 14.02
CA ILE A 362 -15.21 -17.38 13.53
C ILE A 362 -15.68 -16.54 14.72
N THR A 363 -15.52 -15.22 14.65
CA THR A 363 -15.99 -14.24 15.64
C THR A 363 -16.89 -13.22 14.97
N ILE A 364 -18.16 -13.17 15.38
CA ILE A 364 -19.17 -12.22 14.88
C ILE A 364 -19.79 -11.50 16.07
N SER A 365 -19.71 -10.17 16.13
CA SER A 365 -20.32 -9.37 17.21
C SER A 365 -20.47 -7.89 16.85
N GLY A 366 -21.50 -7.21 17.36
CA GLY A 366 -21.62 -5.75 17.24
C GLY A 366 -21.87 -5.20 15.83
N ASN A 367 -22.36 -6.05 14.91
CA ASN A 367 -22.85 -5.64 13.59
C ASN A 367 -24.38 -5.41 13.63
N ASN A 368 -25.04 -5.21 12.48
CA ASN A 368 -26.50 -5.02 12.41
C ASN A 368 -27.29 -6.27 12.84
N THR A 369 -28.62 -6.14 12.91
CA THR A 369 -29.55 -7.05 13.62
C THR A 369 -29.50 -8.51 13.16
N ASN A 370 -29.33 -8.77 11.86
CA ASN A 370 -29.17 -10.10 11.25
C ASN A 370 -27.70 -10.60 11.22
N CYS A 371 -26.74 -9.68 11.41
CA CYS A 371 -25.30 -9.93 11.52
C CYS A 371 -24.77 -9.97 12.97
N ALA A 372 -25.64 -9.92 13.97
CA ALA A 372 -25.25 -9.60 15.35
C ALA A 372 -24.41 -10.69 16.06
N SER A 373 -24.55 -11.96 15.67
CA SER A 373 -23.79 -13.10 16.20
C SER A 373 -23.99 -14.37 15.37
N ILE A 374 -23.17 -15.40 15.57
CA ILE A 374 -23.30 -16.71 14.90
C ILE A 374 -24.70 -17.36 15.11
N PRO A 375 -25.27 -17.44 16.33
CA PRO A 375 -26.63 -17.99 16.51
C PRO A 375 -27.70 -17.19 15.77
N VAL A 376 -27.54 -15.86 15.68
CA VAL A 376 -28.45 -15.00 14.91
C VAL A 376 -28.34 -15.28 13.42
N ILE A 377 -27.13 -15.42 12.88
CA ILE A 377 -26.90 -15.79 11.47
C ILE A 377 -27.50 -17.18 11.18
N ILE A 378 -27.30 -18.18 12.04
CA ILE A 378 -27.87 -19.53 11.87
C ILE A 378 -29.41 -19.49 11.85
N THR A 379 -30.02 -18.61 12.67
CA THR A 379 -31.49 -18.50 12.79
C THR A 379 -32.11 -17.63 11.70
N SER A 380 -31.40 -16.60 11.23
CA SER A 380 -31.90 -15.63 10.24
C SER A 380 -31.64 -16.09 8.81
N CYS A 381 -30.50 -16.76 8.57
CA CYS A 381 -30.08 -17.30 7.28
C CYS A 381 -30.31 -18.83 7.24
N THR A 382 -31.54 -19.29 7.46
CA THR A 382 -31.86 -20.73 7.55
C THR A 382 -31.49 -21.47 6.27
N VAL A 383 -30.83 -22.63 6.39
CA VAL A 383 -30.34 -23.46 5.26
C VAL A 383 -31.44 -23.93 4.31
N THR A 384 -32.69 -23.86 4.74
CA THR A 384 -33.86 -24.39 4.06
C THR A 384 -34.66 -23.34 3.29
N GLN A 385 -34.12 -22.12 3.13
CA GLN A 385 -34.76 -20.97 2.47
C GLN A 385 -33.74 -20.00 1.84
N ALA A 386 -32.54 -20.48 1.48
CA ALA A 386 -31.74 -19.76 0.49
C ALA A 386 -32.40 -20.04 -0.86
N ASP A 387 -32.71 -18.96 -1.59
CA ASP A 387 -33.48 -18.87 -2.83
C ASP A 387 -32.90 -17.64 -3.52
N ASP A 388 -31.72 -17.82 -4.13
CA ASP A 388 -30.85 -16.69 -4.52
C ASP A 388 -31.43 -15.91 -5.72
N ASP A 389 -32.32 -16.53 -6.50
CA ASP A 389 -33.03 -15.91 -7.63
C ASP A 389 -34.53 -15.57 -7.38
N ASN A 390 -35.07 -15.98 -6.22
CA ASN A 390 -36.42 -15.70 -5.70
C ASN A 390 -37.55 -16.41 -6.47
N ASP A 391 -37.34 -17.65 -6.93
CA ASP A 391 -38.33 -18.45 -7.66
C ASP A 391 -39.25 -19.32 -6.78
N SER A 392 -39.02 -19.33 -5.46
CA SER A 392 -39.71 -20.15 -4.45
C SER A 392 -39.30 -21.63 -4.38
N ILE A 393 -38.26 -22.04 -5.11
CA ILE A 393 -37.46 -23.23 -4.87
C ILE A 393 -36.22 -22.80 -4.06
N ILE A 394 -35.60 -23.75 -3.36
CA ILE A 394 -34.48 -23.47 -2.47
C ILE A 394 -33.20 -24.01 -3.08
N ASN A 395 -32.07 -23.32 -2.96
CA ASN A 395 -30.79 -23.64 -3.64
C ASN A 395 -30.33 -25.12 -3.50
N THR A 396 -30.76 -25.83 -2.45
CA THR A 396 -30.45 -27.26 -2.23
C THR A 396 -31.29 -28.24 -3.06
N ASN A 397 -32.35 -27.73 -3.67
CA ASN A 397 -33.38 -28.42 -4.44
C ASN A 397 -33.60 -27.77 -5.81
N ASP A 398 -32.83 -26.75 -6.12
CA ASP A 398 -32.92 -25.92 -7.30
C ASP A 398 -31.82 -26.31 -8.30
N ASN A 399 -32.23 -26.73 -9.50
CA ASN A 399 -31.33 -27.05 -10.59
C ASN A 399 -30.83 -25.81 -11.38
N CYS A 400 -31.26 -24.60 -11.00
CA CYS A 400 -30.82 -23.33 -11.58
C CYS A 400 -30.59 -22.20 -10.55
N ILE A 401 -29.91 -22.46 -9.42
CA ILE A 401 -29.54 -21.55 -8.29
C ILE A 401 -29.54 -20.00 -8.50
N ASN A 402 -29.25 -19.49 -9.70
CA ASN A 402 -29.17 -18.05 -10.01
C ASN A 402 -30.15 -17.59 -11.13
N ILE A 403 -31.04 -18.44 -11.64
CA ILE A 403 -31.96 -18.18 -12.76
C ILE A 403 -33.33 -18.84 -12.50
N ALA A 404 -34.25 -18.01 -12.02
CA ALA A 404 -35.56 -18.41 -11.52
C ALA A 404 -36.35 -19.33 -12.47
N ASN A 405 -36.61 -20.57 -12.05
CA ASN A 405 -37.18 -21.62 -12.90
C ASN A 405 -38.15 -22.58 -12.16
N SER A 406 -39.07 -22.05 -11.36
CA SER A 406 -39.98 -22.76 -10.42
C SER A 406 -40.68 -24.05 -10.87
N SER A 407 -40.69 -24.37 -12.17
CA SER A 407 -41.08 -25.67 -12.71
C SER A 407 -40.03 -26.78 -12.57
N GLN A 408 -38.78 -26.44 -12.19
CA GLN A 408 -37.64 -27.35 -12.00
C GLN A 408 -37.51 -28.36 -13.13
N SER A 409 -37.60 -27.84 -14.35
CA SER A 409 -37.58 -28.62 -15.58
C SER A 409 -36.12 -28.91 -15.93
N ASP A 410 -35.84 -30.19 -16.15
CA ASP A 410 -34.55 -30.76 -16.56
C ASP A 410 -34.94 -31.85 -17.57
N SER A 411 -34.78 -31.53 -18.85
CA SER A 411 -35.33 -32.29 -19.96
C SER A 411 -34.45 -33.48 -20.38
N ASP A 412 -33.20 -33.56 -19.94
CA ASP A 412 -32.29 -34.69 -20.24
C ASP A 412 -31.71 -35.42 -19.01
N GLY A 413 -31.86 -34.86 -17.82
CA GLY A 413 -31.60 -35.50 -16.53
C GLY A 413 -30.17 -35.34 -16.00
N ASP A 414 -29.46 -34.27 -16.38
CA ASP A 414 -28.06 -34.07 -15.98
C ASP A 414 -27.86 -33.32 -14.64
N GLY A 415 -28.92 -32.69 -14.13
CA GLY A 415 -28.93 -31.94 -12.87
C GLY A 415 -28.83 -30.42 -13.01
N ILE A 416 -28.72 -29.87 -14.22
CA ILE A 416 -28.89 -28.46 -14.55
C ILE A 416 -30.31 -28.27 -15.12
N GLY A 417 -30.98 -27.16 -14.80
CA GLY A 417 -32.33 -26.93 -15.30
C GLY A 417 -32.39 -26.27 -16.68
N ASP A 418 -33.45 -26.55 -17.44
CA ASP A 418 -33.72 -26.04 -18.80
C ASP A 418 -33.61 -24.50 -18.95
N ALA A 419 -33.67 -23.76 -17.84
CA ALA A 419 -33.59 -22.29 -17.80
C ALA A 419 -32.15 -21.74 -17.70
N CYS A 420 -31.21 -22.55 -17.21
CA CYS A 420 -29.80 -22.20 -17.03
C CYS A 420 -28.85 -23.13 -17.78
N ASP A 421 -29.38 -24.19 -18.38
CA ASP A 421 -28.65 -25.12 -19.23
C ASP A 421 -28.39 -24.53 -20.63
N ASN A 422 -27.13 -24.51 -21.07
CA ASN A 422 -26.74 -24.14 -22.42
C ASN A 422 -26.94 -25.26 -23.47
N CYS A 423 -27.41 -26.45 -23.04
CA CYS A 423 -27.80 -27.58 -23.86
C CYS A 423 -29.07 -28.34 -23.37
N PRO A 424 -30.27 -27.73 -23.28
CA PRO A 424 -31.50 -28.29 -22.63
C PRO A 424 -32.09 -29.62 -23.13
N ASN A 425 -31.40 -30.36 -23.99
CA ASN A 425 -31.80 -31.66 -24.52
C ASN A 425 -30.56 -32.59 -24.73
N THR A 426 -29.39 -32.27 -24.18
CA THR A 426 -28.13 -33.03 -24.33
C THR A 426 -27.21 -32.87 -23.12
N ALA A 427 -27.45 -33.70 -22.11
CA ALA A 427 -26.76 -33.80 -20.82
C ALA A 427 -25.25 -33.44 -20.86
N ASN A 428 -24.90 -32.34 -20.21
CA ASN A 428 -23.59 -31.70 -20.26
C ASN A 428 -23.21 -30.91 -19.00
N ALA A 429 -23.54 -31.38 -17.80
CA ALA A 429 -23.43 -30.73 -16.47
C ALA A 429 -22.12 -29.95 -16.11
N SER A 430 -21.07 -30.00 -16.93
CA SER A 430 -19.96 -29.03 -16.89
C SER A 430 -20.24 -27.69 -17.56
N GLN A 431 -21.36 -27.55 -18.28
CA GLN A 431 -21.84 -26.32 -18.94
C GLN A 431 -20.78 -25.65 -19.83
N THR A 432 -19.93 -26.45 -20.49
CA THR A 432 -18.82 -25.95 -21.30
C THR A 432 -19.32 -25.26 -22.56
N ASP A 433 -19.04 -23.97 -22.70
CA ASP A 433 -19.16 -23.19 -23.94
C ASP A 433 -17.79 -22.58 -24.24
N SER A 434 -17.10 -23.13 -25.24
CA SER A 434 -15.74 -22.73 -25.61
C SER A 434 -15.69 -21.38 -26.36
N ASN A 435 -16.83 -20.87 -26.83
CA ASN A 435 -16.88 -19.69 -27.70
C ASN A 435 -17.73 -18.52 -27.14
N ASN A 436 -18.40 -18.74 -26.00
CA ASN A 436 -19.28 -17.84 -25.27
C ASN A 436 -20.48 -17.32 -26.10
N ASN A 437 -21.07 -18.16 -26.95
CA ASN A 437 -22.27 -17.81 -27.72
C ASN A 437 -23.60 -18.16 -26.99
N GLY A 438 -23.55 -18.88 -25.88
CA GLY A 438 -24.72 -19.32 -25.11
C GLY A 438 -25.27 -20.71 -25.50
N ILE A 439 -24.57 -21.45 -26.36
CA ILE A 439 -24.85 -22.84 -26.75
C ILE A 439 -23.64 -23.68 -26.31
N GLY A 440 -23.87 -24.73 -25.53
CA GLY A 440 -22.76 -25.55 -25.02
C GLY A 440 -22.13 -26.45 -26.09
N ASP A 441 -20.83 -26.73 -25.95
CA ASP A 441 -20.02 -27.58 -26.83
C ASP A 441 -20.62 -29.00 -27.05
N ALA A 442 -21.51 -29.45 -26.16
CA ALA A 442 -22.15 -30.76 -26.20
C ALA A 442 -23.34 -30.84 -27.19
N CYS A 443 -24.09 -29.74 -27.33
CA CYS A 443 -25.25 -29.61 -28.23
C CYS A 443 -24.98 -28.68 -29.42
N GLU A 444 -23.87 -27.95 -29.42
CA GLU A 444 -23.25 -27.33 -30.60
C GLU A 444 -22.79 -28.46 -31.55
N GLY A 445 -23.76 -29.12 -32.19
CA GLY A 445 -23.51 -30.19 -33.13
C GLY A 445 -22.62 -29.68 -34.26
N ASN A 446 -21.75 -30.55 -34.79
CA ASN A 446 -20.79 -30.24 -35.86
C ASN A 446 -21.48 -29.70 -37.13
N ALA A 447 -21.81 -28.41 -37.12
CA ALA A 447 -22.51 -27.69 -38.15
C ALA A 447 -21.65 -26.51 -38.58
N SER A 448 -21.01 -26.71 -39.74
CA SER A 448 -20.67 -25.69 -40.73
C SER A 448 -20.85 -24.23 -40.29
N ILE A 449 -19.72 -23.55 -40.06
CA ILE A 449 -19.51 -22.09 -40.12
C ILE A 449 -20.68 -21.33 -40.76
N ASP A 450 -21.67 -20.91 -39.96
CA ASP A 450 -22.71 -19.97 -40.42
C ASP A 450 -22.22 -18.55 -40.17
N THR A 451 -22.02 -17.82 -41.26
CA THR A 451 -21.49 -16.44 -41.25
C THR A 451 -22.59 -15.39 -41.15
N GLY A 452 -23.66 -15.71 -40.41
CA GLY A 452 -24.63 -14.74 -39.89
C GLY A 452 -25.57 -14.17 -40.94
N LEU A 453 -26.52 -14.98 -41.45
CA LEU A 453 -27.61 -14.50 -42.31
C LEU A 453 -29.04 -14.77 -41.81
N SER A 454 -29.22 -15.15 -40.54
CA SER A 454 -30.54 -15.10 -39.89
C SER A 454 -30.47 -14.60 -38.44
N SER A 455 -31.16 -13.49 -38.18
CA SER A 455 -31.56 -12.95 -36.85
C SER A 455 -30.44 -12.62 -35.84
N GLY A 456 -29.50 -11.75 -36.24
CA GLY A 456 -28.70 -10.97 -35.28
C GLY A 456 -29.36 -9.63 -34.90
N GLY A 457 -29.33 -9.27 -33.62
CA GLY A 457 -29.75 -7.98 -33.04
C GLY A 457 -29.93 -8.13 -31.52
N VAL A 458 -29.35 -7.29 -30.64
CA VAL A 458 -29.37 -5.82 -30.67
C VAL A 458 -27.97 -5.19 -30.54
N GLY A 459 -27.69 -4.19 -31.38
CA GLY A 459 -26.67 -3.16 -31.15
C GLY A 459 -27.30 -1.76 -31.26
N ILE A 460 -26.83 -0.78 -30.48
CA ILE A 460 -27.43 0.56 -30.41
C ILE A 460 -26.56 1.62 -31.12
N GLY A 461 -27.18 2.36 -32.06
CA GLY A 461 -26.67 3.59 -32.70
C GLY A 461 -25.98 3.37 -34.06
N THR A 462 -26.09 4.23 -35.09
CA THR A 462 -26.83 5.49 -35.34
C THR A 462 -27.04 5.65 -36.89
N THR A 463 -27.77 6.58 -37.51
CA THR A 463 -28.39 7.86 -37.09
C THR A 463 -29.88 8.00 -37.51
N ALA A 464 -30.20 8.61 -38.66
CA ALA A 464 -31.56 8.96 -39.14
C ALA A 464 -31.62 9.17 -40.68
N PRO A 465 -32.80 9.17 -41.35
CA PRO A 465 -34.14 9.08 -40.78
C PRO A 465 -35.07 8.05 -41.46
N HIS A 466 -35.43 6.96 -40.78
CA HIS A 466 -36.74 6.29 -40.88
C HIS A 466 -37.01 5.63 -39.49
N SER A 467 -38.27 5.37 -39.16
CA SER A 467 -38.82 5.13 -37.81
C SER A 467 -37.95 4.34 -36.81
N GLN A 468 -37.83 4.83 -35.57
CA GLN A 468 -37.18 4.13 -34.47
C GLN A 468 -38.13 3.13 -33.79
N LEU A 469 -37.65 1.89 -33.64
CA LEU A 469 -38.26 0.72 -33.00
C LEU A 469 -39.49 0.12 -33.72
N GLU A 470 -39.27 -1.05 -34.35
CA GLU A 470 -40.30 -1.98 -34.80
C GLU A 470 -39.98 -3.36 -34.21
N ILE A 471 -41.00 -4.06 -33.71
CA ILE A 471 -40.88 -5.40 -33.13
C ILE A 471 -42.01 -6.25 -33.70
N ALA A 472 -41.65 -7.26 -34.51
CA ALA A 472 -42.61 -8.06 -35.26
C ALA A 472 -43.09 -9.30 -34.48
N THR A 473 -42.19 -9.96 -33.74
CA THR A 473 -42.49 -11.10 -32.85
C THR A 473 -41.46 -11.17 -31.72
N GLY A 474 -41.80 -10.68 -30.52
CA GLY A 474 -40.94 -10.72 -29.33
C GLY A 474 -41.36 -9.68 -28.28
N ASP A 475 -40.97 -9.92 -27.02
CA ASP A 475 -41.28 -9.03 -25.90
C ASP A 475 -40.14 -8.03 -25.61
N VAL A 476 -40.49 -6.88 -25.01
CA VAL A 476 -39.51 -5.88 -24.55
C VAL A 476 -39.31 -6.01 -23.05
N PHE A 477 -38.16 -6.52 -22.63
CA PHE A 477 -37.81 -6.62 -21.21
C PHE A 477 -37.09 -5.37 -20.71
N ILE A 478 -37.50 -4.86 -19.54
CA ILE A 478 -36.89 -3.67 -18.90
C ILE A 478 -36.58 -4.00 -17.43
N THR A 479 -35.32 -4.29 -17.15
CA THR A 479 -34.83 -4.73 -15.82
C THR A 479 -35.03 -3.69 -14.71
N ASN A 480 -35.12 -2.40 -15.03
CA ASN A 480 -35.29 -1.33 -14.04
C ASN A 480 -36.62 -0.57 -14.21
N LYS A 481 -37.66 -1.03 -13.49
CA LYS A 481 -39.01 -0.41 -13.48
C LYS A 481 -39.01 1.07 -13.09
N TYR A 482 -38.02 1.55 -12.33
CA TYR A 482 -37.94 2.94 -11.88
C TYR A 482 -37.40 3.91 -12.94
N ARG A 483 -36.72 3.41 -13.99
CA ARG A 483 -36.29 4.21 -15.15
C ARG A 483 -37.38 4.33 -16.22
N GLY A 484 -38.09 3.23 -16.51
CA GLY A 484 -39.19 3.20 -17.48
C GLY A 484 -38.79 3.54 -18.92
N ILE A 485 -39.78 3.71 -19.80
CA ILE A 485 -39.56 4.24 -21.16
C ILE A 485 -39.90 5.73 -21.16
N ILE A 486 -39.03 6.57 -21.73
CA ILE A 486 -39.34 7.98 -21.98
C ILE A 486 -39.71 8.13 -23.46
N MET A 487 -40.94 8.54 -23.72
CA MET A 487 -41.40 8.85 -25.08
C MET A 487 -41.63 10.35 -25.21
N LYS A 488 -41.15 10.92 -26.32
CA LYS A 488 -41.35 12.33 -26.67
C LYS A 488 -42.48 12.44 -27.70
N SER A 489 -43.45 13.27 -27.37
CA SER A 489 -44.65 13.53 -28.18
C SER A 489 -44.37 14.59 -29.26
N SER A 490 -45.28 14.71 -30.23
CA SER A 490 -45.15 15.63 -31.37
C SER A 490 -45.21 17.12 -30.99
N ASP A 491 -45.70 17.47 -29.80
CA ASP A 491 -45.67 18.81 -29.20
C ASP A 491 -44.47 19.03 -28.26
N ASN A 492 -43.42 18.20 -28.39
CA ASN A 492 -42.16 18.24 -27.64
C ASN A 492 -42.23 17.93 -26.14
N LYS A 493 -43.37 17.48 -25.59
CA LYS A 493 -43.44 17.01 -24.21
C LYS A 493 -42.87 15.60 -24.07
N CYS A 494 -42.27 15.30 -22.91
CA CYS A 494 -41.78 13.96 -22.61
C CYS A 494 -42.62 13.30 -21.52
N PHE A 495 -42.91 12.01 -21.71
CA PHE A 495 -43.68 11.20 -20.78
C PHE A 495 -42.86 9.98 -20.40
N ARG A 496 -42.70 9.74 -19.08
CA ARG A 496 -42.13 8.49 -18.58
C ARG A 496 -43.26 7.51 -18.31
N TYR A 497 -43.20 6.35 -18.97
CA TYR A 497 -44.11 5.24 -18.83
C TYR A 497 -43.48 4.16 -17.93
N GLN A 498 -44.20 3.77 -16.88
CA GLN A 498 -43.76 2.80 -15.86
C GLN A 498 -44.96 1.91 -15.46
N PRO A 499 -44.76 0.63 -15.13
CA PRO A 499 -45.83 -0.17 -14.55
C PRO A 499 -46.20 0.35 -13.14
N ASP A 500 -47.49 0.40 -12.83
CA ASP A 500 -48.01 0.62 -11.48
C ASP A 500 -47.90 -0.66 -10.61
N THR A 501 -48.38 -0.60 -9.37
CA THR A 501 -48.36 -1.76 -8.44
C THR A 501 -49.22 -2.94 -8.88
N ASN A 502 -50.05 -2.76 -9.91
CA ASN A 502 -50.91 -3.78 -10.49
C ASN A 502 -50.45 -4.19 -11.91
N GLY A 503 -49.27 -3.72 -12.35
CA GLY A 503 -48.70 -4.00 -13.67
C GLY A 503 -49.21 -3.12 -14.82
N ASN A 504 -50.11 -2.15 -14.58
CA ASN A 504 -50.61 -1.29 -15.65
C ASN A 504 -49.57 -0.24 -16.05
N LEU A 505 -49.30 -0.07 -17.34
CA LEU A 505 -48.38 0.95 -17.81
C LEU A 505 -48.99 2.36 -17.65
N VAL A 506 -48.50 3.13 -16.68
CA VAL A 506 -48.93 4.51 -16.40
C VAL A 506 -47.90 5.53 -16.88
N GLY A 507 -48.36 6.56 -17.59
CA GLY A 507 -47.54 7.65 -18.09
C GLY A 507 -47.59 8.90 -17.20
N ARG A 508 -46.44 9.49 -16.88
CA ARG A 508 -46.33 10.80 -16.20
C ARG A 508 -45.54 11.77 -17.07
N GLU A 509 -46.07 12.99 -17.28
CA GLU A 509 -45.32 14.07 -17.94
C GLU A 509 -44.09 14.43 -17.10
N ILE A 510 -42.94 14.53 -17.76
CA ILE A 510 -41.66 14.91 -17.17
C ILE A 510 -41.01 16.00 -18.01
N ILE A 511 -40.07 16.74 -17.40
CA ILE A 511 -39.11 17.53 -18.17
C ILE A 511 -38.34 16.55 -19.06
N CYS A 512 -38.22 16.85 -20.36
CA CYS A 512 -37.44 16.03 -21.26
C CYS A 512 -35.99 15.94 -20.76
N PRO A 513 -35.39 14.74 -20.68
CA PRO A 513 -33.93 14.63 -20.58
C PRO A 513 -33.33 15.37 -21.78
N ASP A 514 -32.35 16.23 -21.53
CA ASP A 514 -31.62 16.91 -22.60
C ASP A 514 -30.87 15.90 -23.49
N ASN A 515 -30.67 16.26 -24.75
CA ASN A 515 -29.94 15.45 -25.75
C ASN A 515 -28.45 15.33 -25.41
#